data_AF-A0A821KER3-F1
#
_entry.id   AF-A0A821KER3-F1
#
_cell.length_a   1.000
_cell.length_b   1.000
_cell.length_c   1.000
_cell.angle_alpha   90.00
_cell.angle_beta   90.00
_cell.angle_gamma   90.00
#
_symmetry.space_group_name_H-M   'P 1'
#
loop_
_entity.id
_entity.type
_entity.pdbx_description
1 polymer ?
#
loop_
_entity_poly.entity_id
_entity_poly.type
_entity_poly.pdbx_seq_one_letter_code
_entity_poly.pdbx_strand_id
1 'polypeptide(L)'
;MVHWSDTFWGEGNRGYEVLSTNVKNGGIAIEEFQRFLNENLQYESVYCKNLSRLQAQLLKVQHVGTFTPIWHSIRELLEKIALAHSTTVTHYQDLLREIHNYHDSYLKKVKTSIQKDPDIARTAELISQLNNALNTVNKAKEQYHTIGLDYERTKRSGSNLTNGSSTPIPQDNSTSSSIAQTALNTLTSSSRQIERLEKKFRQSHDEYKASIEKYNLLRNDFEKRFYD
;
A
#
# COMPACT_ATOMS: atom_id res chain seq x y z
N MET A 1 -7.46 -6.90 21.83
CA MET A 1 -7.64 -5.76 20.90
C MET A 1 -6.41 -5.74 20.03
N VAL A 2 -6.56 -5.72 18.70
CA VAL A 2 -5.41 -5.79 17.77
C VAL A 2 -4.93 -4.36 17.49
N HIS A 3 -3.68 -4.05 17.79
CA HIS A 3 -3.11 -2.73 17.57
C HIS A 3 -2.66 -2.56 16.12
N TRP A 4 -2.91 -1.38 15.55
CA TRP A 4 -2.53 -1.07 14.16
C TRP A 4 -1.00 -1.12 14.00
N SER A 5 -0.28 -0.69 15.03
CA SER A 5 1.18 -0.78 15.15
C SER A 5 1.72 -2.20 15.02
N ASP A 6 0.90 -3.24 15.15
CA ASP A 6 1.34 -4.64 15.13
C ASP A 6 0.86 -5.38 13.86
N THR A 7 -0.06 -4.77 13.10
CA THR A 7 -0.85 -5.48 12.07
C THR A 7 -0.54 -5.03 10.65
N PHE A 8 -0.09 -3.79 10.47
CA PHE A 8 0.16 -3.22 9.15
C PHE A 8 1.62 -3.37 8.70
N TRP A 9 2.34 -4.35 9.25
CA TRP A 9 3.64 -4.77 8.74
C TRP A 9 3.48 -5.87 7.67
N GLY A 10 4.51 -6.06 6.86
CA GLY A 10 4.53 -7.13 5.88
C GLY A 10 5.49 -6.85 4.74
N GLU A 11 5.56 -7.82 3.82
CA GLU A 11 6.39 -7.72 2.63
C GLU A 11 5.96 -6.51 1.77
N GLY A 12 6.94 -5.74 1.28
CA GLY A 12 6.70 -4.56 0.45
C GLY A 12 6.24 -3.30 1.20
N ASN A 13 6.16 -3.33 2.54
CA ASN A 13 5.91 -2.12 3.37
C ASN A 13 4.62 -1.37 3.02
N ARG A 14 3.58 -2.10 2.63
CA ARG A 14 2.31 -1.53 2.12
C ARG A 14 1.37 -1.02 3.20
N GLY A 15 1.67 -1.26 4.48
CA GLY A 15 0.84 -0.85 5.61
C GLY A 15 0.49 0.63 5.60
N TYR A 16 1.48 1.47 5.36
CA TYR A 16 1.29 2.92 5.25
C TYR A 16 0.27 3.29 4.17
N GLU A 17 0.38 2.71 2.98
CA GLU A 17 -0.55 2.95 1.87
C GLU A 17 -1.98 2.57 2.27
N VAL A 18 -2.14 1.40 2.89
CA VAL A 18 -3.44 0.90 3.36
C VAL A 18 -4.04 1.84 4.39
N LEU A 19 -3.27 2.24 5.41
CA LEU A 19 -3.73 3.14 6.47
C LEU A 19 -4.05 4.54 5.93
N SER A 20 -3.16 5.12 5.12
CA SER A 20 -3.34 6.44 4.50
C SER A 20 -4.58 6.46 3.61
N THR A 21 -4.80 5.40 2.83
CA THR A 21 -5.97 5.26 1.96
C THR A 21 -7.24 5.08 2.78
N ASN A 22 -7.21 4.25 3.83
CA ASN A 22 -8.35 4.05 4.71
C ASN A 22 -8.81 5.37 5.37
N VAL A 23 -7.86 6.17 5.85
CA VAL A 23 -8.15 7.51 6.41
C VAL A 23 -8.66 8.47 5.34
N LYS A 24 -8.23 8.38 4.08
CA LYS A 24 -8.83 9.20 3.01
C LYS A 24 -10.26 8.74 2.69
N ASN A 25 -10.50 7.43 2.68
CA ASN A 25 -11.78 6.82 2.34
C ASN A 25 -12.88 7.13 3.36
N GLY A 26 -12.54 7.50 4.60
CA GLY A 26 -13.57 7.92 5.56
C GLY A 26 -14.37 9.14 5.07
N GLY A 27 -13.81 10.01 4.23
CA GLY A 27 -14.56 11.10 3.59
C GLY A 27 -15.68 10.58 2.68
N ILE A 28 -15.40 9.53 1.91
CA ILE A 28 -16.36 8.87 1.02
C ILE A 28 -17.50 8.24 1.85
N ALA A 29 -17.16 7.56 2.95
CA ALA A 29 -18.16 6.96 3.83
C ALA A 29 -19.10 8.01 4.45
N ILE A 30 -18.57 9.18 4.82
CA ILE A 30 -19.39 10.30 5.32
C ILE A 30 -20.29 10.83 4.22
N GLU A 31 -19.78 11.03 2.99
CA GLU A 31 -20.56 11.50 1.84
C GLU A 31 -21.72 10.56 1.51
N GLU A 32 -21.47 9.25 1.50
CA GLU A 32 -22.49 8.24 1.27
C GLU A 32 -23.58 8.27 2.34
N PHE A 33 -23.19 8.41 3.62
CA PHE A 33 -24.15 8.54 4.71
C PHE A 33 -24.97 9.85 4.63
N GLN A 34 -24.33 10.96 4.24
CA GLN A 34 -25.02 12.22 3.98
C GLN A 34 -26.03 12.11 2.85
N ARG A 35 -25.68 11.40 1.77
CA ARG A 35 -26.61 11.14 0.66
C ARG A 35 -27.84 10.37 1.13
N PHE A 36 -27.63 9.28 1.88
CA PHE A 36 -28.71 8.49 2.47
C PHE A 36 -29.64 9.35 3.34
N LEU A 37 -29.08 10.18 4.22
CA LEU A 37 -29.90 11.05 5.08
C LEU A 37 -30.65 12.13 4.29
N ASN A 38 -30.08 12.67 3.22
CA ASN A 38 -30.77 13.60 2.33
C ASN A 38 -31.95 12.93 1.61
N GLU A 39 -31.78 11.70 1.12
CA GLU A 39 -32.87 10.94 0.50
C GLU A 39 -33.99 10.65 1.51
N ASN A 40 -33.65 10.20 2.72
CA ASN A 40 -34.64 10.00 3.79
C ASN A 40 -35.36 11.29 4.16
N LEU A 41 -34.65 12.42 4.28
CA LEU A 41 -35.25 13.73 4.53
C LEU A 41 -36.25 14.11 3.43
N GLN A 42 -35.93 13.82 2.16
CA GLN A 42 -36.84 14.10 1.05
C GLN A 42 -38.14 13.27 1.16
N TYR A 43 -38.02 11.96 1.40
CA TYR A 43 -39.20 11.09 1.59
C TYR A 43 -40.05 11.55 2.77
N GLU A 44 -39.42 11.84 3.91
CA GLU A 44 -40.09 12.28 5.12
C GLU A 44 -40.78 13.64 4.93
N SER A 45 -40.13 14.59 4.24
CA SER A 45 -40.70 15.90 3.92
C SER A 45 -41.93 15.80 3.05
N VAL A 46 -41.91 14.92 2.04
CA VAL A 46 -43.07 14.67 1.17
C VAL A 46 -44.21 14.04 1.97
N TYR A 47 -43.91 13.06 2.82
CA TYR A 47 -44.91 12.38 3.64
C TYR A 47 -45.60 13.34 4.62
N CYS A 48 -44.81 14.14 5.36
CA CYS A 48 -45.32 15.19 6.24
C CYS A 48 -46.24 16.16 5.49
N LYS A 49 -45.83 16.65 4.31
CA LYS A 49 -46.65 17.55 3.48
C LYS A 49 -47.96 16.91 3.03
N ASN A 50 -47.94 15.63 2.68
CA ASN A 50 -49.14 14.89 2.29
C ASN A 50 -50.13 14.75 3.45
N LEU A 51 -49.64 14.46 4.67
CA LEU A 51 -50.45 14.41 5.89
C LEU A 51 -51.09 15.76 6.19
N SER A 52 -50.32 16.85 6.17
CA SER A 52 -50.85 18.21 6.36
C SER A 52 -51.88 18.58 5.30
N ARG A 53 -51.67 18.17 4.04
CA ARG A 53 -52.64 18.41 2.95
C ARG A 53 -53.95 17.64 3.18
N LEU A 54 -53.86 16.38 3.61
CA LEU A 54 -55.04 15.57 3.94
C LEU A 54 -55.82 16.17 5.11
N GLN A 55 -55.12 16.57 6.17
CA GLN A 55 -55.70 17.28 7.31
C GLN A 55 -56.44 18.55 6.85
N ALA A 56 -55.82 19.36 6.00
CA ALA A 56 -56.42 20.58 5.45
C ALA A 56 -57.68 20.30 4.60
N GLN A 57 -57.74 19.18 3.88
CA GLN A 57 -58.93 18.78 3.12
C GLN A 57 -60.12 18.46 4.04
N LEU A 58 -59.87 17.80 5.18
CA LEU A 58 -60.91 17.52 6.18
C LEU A 58 -61.49 18.79 6.84
N LEU A 59 -60.76 19.92 6.80
CA LEU A 59 -61.26 21.22 7.26
C LEU A 59 -62.31 21.82 6.32
N LYS A 60 -62.26 21.48 5.02
CA LYS A 60 -63.11 22.08 3.97
C LYS A 60 -64.49 21.44 3.84
N VAL A 61 -64.66 20.23 4.38
CA VAL A 61 -65.91 19.47 4.31
C VAL A 61 -66.72 19.74 5.56
N GLN A 62 -67.99 20.11 5.39
CA GLN A 62 -68.92 20.22 6.50
C GLN A 62 -69.38 18.81 6.91
N HIS A 63 -68.97 18.38 8.10
CA HIS A 63 -69.31 17.06 8.63
C HIS A 63 -70.61 17.14 9.43
N VAL A 64 -71.69 16.57 8.89
CA VAL A 64 -73.03 16.57 9.50
C VAL A 64 -73.50 15.17 9.87
N GLY A 65 -74.37 15.07 10.89
CA GLY A 65 -75.01 13.83 11.30
C GLY A 65 -74.26 13.05 12.38
N THR A 66 -74.62 11.79 12.56
CA THR A 66 -74.14 10.94 13.67
C THR A 66 -72.63 10.64 13.62
N PHE A 67 -71.98 10.85 12.47
CA PHE A 67 -70.54 10.65 12.30
C PHE A 67 -69.70 11.90 12.66
N THR A 68 -70.29 13.04 13.00
CA THR A 68 -69.52 14.25 13.34
C THR A 68 -68.44 14.03 14.41
N PRO A 69 -68.68 13.28 15.51
CA PRO A 69 -67.63 13.03 16.52
C PRO A 69 -66.42 12.28 15.96
N ILE A 70 -66.61 11.28 15.08
CA ILE A 70 -65.49 10.51 14.53
C ILE A 70 -64.63 11.35 13.59
N TRP A 71 -65.24 12.28 12.84
CA TRP A 71 -64.50 13.22 11.99
C TRP A 71 -63.61 14.18 12.81
N HIS A 72 -64.05 14.60 13.98
CA HIS A 72 -63.22 15.40 14.89
C HIS A 72 -62.02 14.59 15.39
N SER A 73 -62.23 13.33 15.83
CA SER A 73 -61.14 12.46 16.27
C SER A 73 -60.12 12.18 15.16
N ILE A 74 -60.58 11.96 13.92
CA ILE A 74 -59.68 11.77 12.76
C ILE A 74 -58.83 13.02 12.50
N ARG A 75 -59.43 14.23 12.60
CA ARG A 75 -58.70 15.50 12.40
C ARG A 75 -57.61 15.69 13.45
N GLU A 76 -57.92 15.45 14.72
CA GLU A 76 -56.94 15.57 15.81
C GLU A 76 -55.81 14.54 15.67
N LEU A 77 -56.13 13.31 15.29
CA LEU A 77 -55.12 12.27 15.04
C LEU A 77 -54.18 12.66 13.88
N LEU A 78 -54.75 13.14 12.77
CA LEU A 78 -53.95 13.59 11.62
C LEU A 78 -53.07 14.78 11.95
N GLU A 79 -53.53 15.70 12.79
CA GLU A 79 -52.72 16.82 13.29
C GLU A 79 -51.50 16.32 14.08
N LYS A 80 -51.72 15.40 15.02
CA LYS A 80 -50.64 14.82 15.84
C LYS A 80 -49.63 14.05 14.98
N ILE A 81 -50.10 13.26 14.00
CA ILE A 81 -49.22 12.51 13.09
C ILE A 81 -48.43 13.49 12.20
N ALA A 82 -49.09 14.48 11.58
CA ALA A 82 -48.42 15.48 10.75
C ALA A 82 -47.35 16.26 11.54
N LEU A 83 -47.64 16.63 12.79
CA LEU A 83 -46.69 17.30 13.68
C LEU A 83 -45.48 16.40 13.99
N ALA A 84 -45.69 15.13 14.32
CA ALA A 84 -44.60 14.20 14.62
C ALA A 84 -43.63 14.01 13.43
N HIS A 85 -44.18 13.87 12.22
CA HIS A 85 -43.37 13.81 11.00
C HIS A 85 -42.67 15.15 10.71
N SER A 86 -43.33 16.28 10.97
CA SER A 86 -42.69 17.60 10.84
C SER A 86 -41.50 17.77 11.78
N THR A 87 -41.60 17.30 13.03
CA THR A 87 -40.49 17.31 13.99
C THR A 87 -39.35 16.41 13.51
N THR A 88 -39.68 15.25 12.94
CA THR A 88 -38.67 14.32 12.39
C THR A 88 -37.92 14.94 11.21
N VAL A 89 -38.61 15.68 10.33
CA VAL A 89 -37.97 16.49 9.26
C VAL A 89 -36.96 17.48 9.84
N THR A 90 -37.32 18.20 10.91
CA THR A 90 -36.40 19.14 11.59
C THR A 90 -35.17 18.41 12.14
N HIS A 91 -35.35 17.27 12.80
CA HIS A 91 -34.22 16.47 13.31
C HIS A 91 -33.28 16.01 12.18
N TYR A 92 -33.81 15.56 11.04
CA TYR A 92 -32.99 15.21 9.88
C TYR A 92 -32.21 16.41 9.34
N GLN A 93 -32.83 17.60 9.27
CA GLN A 93 -32.17 18.82 8.81
C GLN A 93 -31.01 19.23 9.74
N ASP A 94 -31.21 19.16 11.05
CA ASP A 94 -30.17 19.48 12.02
C ASP A 94 -29.04 18.44 11.99
N LEU A 95 -29.37 17.14 11.95
CA LEU A 95 -28.39 16.07 11.81
C LEU A 95 -27.56 16.21 10.51
N LEU A 96 -28.20 16.52 9.38
CA LEU A 96 -27.50 16.77 8.12
C LEU A 96 -26.54 17.95 8.21
N ARG A 97 -26.93 19.03 8.91
CA ARG A 97 -26.06 20.18 9.16
C ARG A 97 -24.85 19.78 9.99
N GLU A 98 -25.04 19.00 11.06
CA GLU A 98 -23.95 18.50 11.90
C GLU A 98 -22.99 17.60 11.13
N ILE A 99 -23.51 16.68 10.31
CA ILE A 99 -22.68 15.80 9.51
C ILE A 99 -21.93 16.58 8.42
N HIS A 100 -22.53 17.61 7.84
CA HIS A 100 -21.83 18.50 6.90
C HIS A 100 -20.65 19.22 7.57
N ASN A 101 -20.88 19.79 8.75
CA ASN A 101 -19.81 20.41 9.53
C ASN A 101 -18.71 19.39 9.92
N TYR A 102 -19.11 18.16 10.27
CA TYR A 102 -18.18 17.08 10.56
C TYR A 102 -17.37 16.68 9.32
N HIS A 103 -18.00 16.55 8.16
CA HIS A 103 -17.33 16.24 6.89
C HIS A 103 -16.24 17.28 6.61
N ASP A 104 -16.56 18.57 6.68
CA ASP A 104 -15.60 19.65 6.46
C ASP A 104 -14.43 19.61 7.46
N SER A 105 -14.74 19.38 8.74
CA SER A 105 -13.74 19.22 9.79
C SER A 105 -12.85 18.01 9.54
N TYR A 106 -13.43 16.90 9.10
CA TYR A 106 -12.74 15.67 8.77
C TYR A 106 -11.78 15.87 7.60
N LEU A 107 -12.24 16.45 6.48
CA LEU A 107 -11.38 16.74 5.32
C LEU A 107 -10.22 17.68 5.68
N LYS A 108 -10.46 18.70 6.51
CA LYS A 108 -9.40 19.58 7.01
C LYS A 108 -8.38 18.82 7.85
N LYS A 109 -8.83 17.91 8.72
CA LYS A 109 -7.95 17.04 9.52
C LYS A 109 -7.13 16.12 8.61
N VAL A 110 -7.76 15.38 7.69
CA VAL A 110 -7.06 14.51 6.74
C VAL A 110 -6.03 15.27 5.90
N LYS A 111 -6.39 16.47 5.41
CA LYS A 111 -5.44 17.32 4.68
C LYS A 111 -4.26 17.75 5.55
N THR A 112 -4.49 18.08 6.80
CA THR A 112 -3.44 18.51 7.72
C THR A 112 -2.56 17.33 8.14
N SER A 113 -3.16 16.24 8.61
CA SER A 113 -2.44 15.11 9.19
C SER A 113 -1.84 14.19 8.13
N ILE A 114 -2.50 13.93 6.99
CA ILE A 114 -1.97 12.97 6.00
C ILE A 114 -1.17 13.66 4.90
N GLN A 115 -1.53 14.88 4.51
CA GLN A 115 -0.94 15.52 3.31
C GLN A 115 0.09 16.60 3.64
N LYS A 116 0.01 17.22 4.83
CA LYS A 116 0.89 18.32 5.24
C LYS A 116 1.81 17.98 6.39
N ASP A 117 1.60 16.84 7.04
CA ASP A 117 2.44 16.42 8.15
C ASP A 117 3.82 15.98 7.63
N PRO A 118 4.90 16.66 8.07
CA PRO A 118 6.24 16.37 7.59
C PRO A 118 6.72 14.98 7.99
N ASP A 119 6.29 14.45 9.14
CA ASP A 119 6.70 13.12 9.61
C ASP A 119 6.04 12.02 8.77
N ILE A 120 4.76 12.22 8.40
CA ILE A 120 4.06 11.33 7.47
C ILE A 120 4.67 11.38 6.07
N ALA A 121 4.98 12.58 5.56
CA ALA A 121 5.66 12.72 4.27
C ALA A 121 7.04 12.03 4.27
N ARG A 122 7.78 12.16 5.36
CA ARG A 122 9.09 11.50 5.53
C ARG A 122 8.96 9.98 5.57
N THR A 123 7.93 9.46 6.22
CA THR A 123 7.65 8.02 6.26
C THR A 123 7.38 7.47 4.86
N ALA A 124 6.60 8.17 4.04
CA ALA A 124 6.36 7.80 2.64
C ALA A 124 7.66 7.80 1.81
N GLU A 125 8.54 8.77 2.03
CA GLU A 125 9.84 8.84 1.38
C GLU A 125 10.74 7.66 1.79
N LEU A 126 10.79 7.33 3.08
CA LEU A 126 11.57 6.20 3.60
C LEU A 126 11.11 4.86 3.01
N ILE A 127 9.80 4.65 2.86
CA ILE A 127 9.28 3.45 2.19
C ILE A 127 9.81 3.36 0.75
N SER A 128 9.81 4.46 0.01
CA SER A 128 10.37 4.51 -1.35
C SER A 128 11.87 4.19 -1.36
N GLN A 129 12.64 4.79 -0.44
CA GLN A 129 14.07 4.51 -0.29
C GLN A 129 14.34 3.05 0.09
N LEU A 130 13.54 2.48 0.98
CA LEU A 130 13.66 1.10 1.45
C LEU A 130 13.38 0.11 0.32
N ASN A 131 12.35 0.36 -0.48
CA ASN A 131 12.03 -0.47 -1.65
C ASN A 131 13.14 -0.38 -2.72
N ASN A 132 13.71 0.80 -2.95
CA ASN A 132 14.85 0.98 -3.85
C ASN A 132 16.13 0.28 -3.33
N ALA A 133 16.38 0.36 -2.02
CA ALA A 133 17.50 -0.35 -1.40
C ALA A 133 17.32 -1.87 -1.50
N LEU A 134 16.10 -2.40 -1.27
CA LEU A 134 15.78 -3.81 -1.45
C LEU A 134 16.05 -4.28 -2.89
N ASN A 135 15.64 -3.49 -3.89
CA ASN A 135 15.94 -3.78 -5.28
C ASN A 135 17.45 -3.80 -5.56
N THR A 136 18.21 -2.91 -4.92
CA THR A 136 19.66 -2.87 -5.04
C THR A 136 20.31 -4.11 -4.41
N VAL A 137 19.86 -4.51 -3.21
CA VAL A 137 20.29 -5.73 -2.53
C VAL A 137 20.02 -6.97 -3.39
N ASN A 138 18.83 -7.08 -3.99
CA ASN A 138 18.47 -8.20 -4.85
C ASN A 138 19.38 -8.28 -6.10
N LYS A 139 19.66 -7.13 -6.74
CA LYS A 139 20.57 -7.08 -7.89
C LYS A 139 22.01 -7.44 -7.50
N ALA A 140 22.53 -6.89 -6.40
CA ALA A 140 23.88 -7.18 -5.93
C ALA A 140 24.03 -8.66 -5.52
N LYS A 141 22.99 -9.25 -4.91
CA LYS A 141 22.92 -10.68 -4.59
C LYS A 141 23.01 -11.55 -5.84
N GLU A 142 22.23 -11.23 -6.87
CA GLU A 142 22.22 -11.96 -8.15
C GLU A 142 23.57 -11.86 -8.86
N GLN A 143 24.17 -10.67 -8.89
CA GLN A 143 25.50 -10.43 -9.44
C GLN A 143 26.60 -11.21 -8.68
N TYR A 144 26.57 -11.17 -7.35
CA TYR A 144 27.49 -11.92 -6.50
C TYR A 144 27.42 -13.43 -6.79
N HIS A 145 26.21 -14.01 -6.83
CA HIS A 145 26.04 -15.43 -7.13
C HIS A 145 26.48 -15.78 -8.56
N THR A 146 26.17 -14.94 -9.55
CA THR A 146 26.57 -15.16 -10.95
C THR A 146 28.09 -15.18 -11.08
N ILE A 147 28.78 -14.17 -10.55
CA ILE A 147 30.24 -14.08 -10.59
C ILE A 147 30.90 -15.21 -9.80
N GLY A 148 30.31 -15.62 -8.67
CA GLY A 148 30.79 -16.75 -7.89
C GLY A 148 30.73 -18.07 -8.65
N LEU A 149 29.63 -18.34 -9.36
CA LEU A 149 29.50 -19.52 -10.21
C LEU A 149 30.53 -19.53 -11.35
N ASP A 150 30.75 -18.37 -11.99
CA ASP A 150 31.74 -18.23 -13.06
C ASP A 150 33.18 -18.40 -12.56
N TYR A 151 33.49 -17.87 -11.38
CA TYR A 151 34.78 -18.05 -10.72
C TYR A 151 35.06 -19.52 -10.41
N GLU A 152 34.10 -20.21 -9.77
CA GLU A 152 34.23 -21.65 -9.45
C GLU A 152 34.35 -22.52 -10.71
N ARG A 153 33.58 -22.22 -11.75
CA ARG A 153 33.68 -22.92 -13.05
C ARG A 153 35.07 -22.75 -13.67
N THR A 154 35.58 -21.52 -13.73
CA THR A 154 36.87 -21.21 -14.35
C THR A 154 38.03 -21.81 -13.56
N LYS A 155 37.94 -21.80 -12.23
CA LYS A 155 38.91 -22.44 -11.34
C LYS A 155 39.00 -23.95 -11.56
N ARG A 156 37.86 -24.63 -11.70
CA ARG A 156 37.81 -26.08 -11.99
C ARG A 156 38.35 -26.43 -13.39
N SER A 157 38.06 -25.60 -14.39
CA SER A 157 38.60 -25.77 -15.75
C SER A 157 40.12 -25.54 -15.82
N GLY A 158 40.65 -24.62 -15.01
CA GLY A 158 42.10 -24.40 -14.88
C GLY A 158 42.83 -25.58 -14.22
N SER A 159 42.22 -26.23 -13.22
CA SER A 159 42.79 -27.43 -12.57
C SER A 159 42.70 -28.70 -13.41
N ASN A 160 41.74 -28.82 -14.33
CA ASN A 160 41.64 -30.01 -15.19
C ASN A 160 42.72 -30.06 -16.29
N LEU A 161 43.31 -28.92 -16.66
CA LEU A 161 44.43 -28.85 -17.62
C LEU A 161 45.73 -29.44 -17.04
N THR A 162 45.86 -29.57 -15.72
CA THR A 162 47.07 -30.11 -15.08
C THR A 162 47.01 -31.62 -14.82
N ASN A 163 45.83 -32.25 -14.92
CA ASN A 163 45.63 -33.67 -14.59
C ASN A 163 45.32 -34.57 -15.81
N GLY A 164 45.40 -34.03 -17.03
CA GLY A 164 45.05 -34.72 -18.27
C GLY A 164 46.24 -34.91 -19.22
N SER A 165 47.34 -35.54 -18.78
CA SER A 165 48.37 -36.03 -19.70
C SER A 165 48.83 -37.42 -19.28
N SER A 166 48.12 -38.43 -19.76
CA SER A 166 48.62 -39.80 -19.86
C SER A 166 48.18 -40.36 -21.20
N THR A 167 48.84 -39.89 -22.26
CA THR A 167 48.82 -40.57 -23.56
C THR A 167 50.26 -40.80 -24.02
N PRO A 168 50.61 -41.99 -24.55
CA PRO A 168 51.98 -42.36 -24.87
C PRO A 168 52.56 -41.53 -26.03
N ILE A 169 53.84 -41.18 -25.91
CA ILE A 169 54.62 -40.35 -26.83
C ILE A 169 55.17 -41.21 -28.00
N PRO A 170 55.01 -40.79 -29.27
CA PRO A 170 55.94 -41.13 -30.34
C PRO A 170 57.02 -40.03 -30.49
N GLN A 171 58.27 -40.44 -30.60
CA GLN A 171 59.46 -39.58 -30.70
C GLN A 171 59.53 -38.85 -32.06
N ASP A 172 59.53 -37.52 -32.04
CA ASP A 172 60.18 -36.71 -33.09
C ASP A 172 60.64 -35.35 -32.53
N ASN A 173 61.96 -35.09 -32.61
CA ASN A 173 62.66 -33.97 -31.97
C ASN A 173 62.75 -32.77 -32.92
N SER A 174 61.71 -31.93 -32.96
CA SER A 174 61.80 -30.51 -33.36
C SER A 174 60.55 -29.70 -33.00
N THR A 175 59.43 -30.36 -32.69
CA THR A 175 58.13 -29.71 -32.39
C THR A 175 57.87 -29.49 -30.89
N SER A 176 58.65 -30.14 -30.02
CA SER A 176 58.45 -30.16 -28.55
C SER A 176 58.58 -28.79 -27.88
N SER A 177 59.41 -27.90 -28.42
CA SER A 177 59.59 -26.53 -27.90
C SER A 177 58.35 -25.66 -28.12
N SER A 178 57.74 -25.72 -29.31
CA SER A 178 56.56 -24.90 -29.67
C SER A 178 55.30 -25.31 -28.89
N ILE A 179 55.12 -26.62 -28.68
CA ILE A 179 53.97 -27.16 -27.93
C ILE A 179 54.08 -26.78 -26.44
N ALA A 180 55.28 -26.88 -25.86
CA ALA A 180 55.54 -26.46 -24.49
C ALA A 180 55.32 -24.94 -24.29
N GLN A 181 55.76 -24.12 -25.24
CA GLN A 181 55.57 -22.68 -25.20
C GLN A 181 54.09 -22.29 -25.30
N THR A 182 53.33 -22.98 -26.16
CA THR A 182 51.88 -22.78 -26.30
C THR A 182 51.15 -23.15 -25.02
N ALA A 183 51.46 -24.32 -24.42
CA ALA A 183 50.86 -24.75 -23.15
C ALA A 183 51.16 -23.78 -22.00
N LEU A 184 52.39 -23.26 -21.92
CA LEU A 184 52.78 -22.27 -20.91
C LEU A 184 52.03 -20.94 -21.08
N ASN A 185 51.83 -20.48 -22.32
CA ASN A 185 51.04 -19.29 -22.65
C ASN A 185 49.55 -19.50 -22.31
N THR A 186 49.01 -20.70 -22.51
CA THR A 186 47.63 -21.05 -22.14
C THR A 186 47.44 -21.10 -20.62
N LEU A 187 48.40 -21.68 -19.88
CA LEU A 187 48.36 -21.71 -18.41
C LEU A 187 48.50 -20.31 -17.79
N THR A 188 49.40 -19.48 -18.32
CA THR A 188 49.57 -18.10 -17.84
C THR A 188 48.38 -17.21 -18.16
N SER A 189 47.73 -17.38 -19.33
CA SER A 189 46.50 -16.66 -19.66
C SER A 189 45.30 -17.11 -18.80
N SER A 190 45.17 -18.41 -18.53
CA SER A 190 44.18 -18.97 -17.60
C SER A 190 44.38 -18.46 -16.17
N SER A 191 45.62 -18.44 -15.67
CA SER A 191 45.95 -17.90 -14.34
C SER A 191 45.58 -16.43 -14.19
N ARG A 192 45.88 -15.60 -15.22
CA ARG A 192 45.48 -14.18 -15.24
C ARG A 192 43.96 -14.00 -15.28
N GLN A 193 43.24 -14.90 -15.95
CA GLN A 193 41.77 -14.86 -16.01
C GLN A 193 41.13 -15.22 -14.67
N ILE A 194 41.68 -16.21 -13.96
CA ILE A 194 41.24 -16.58 -12.60
C ILE A 194 41.46 -15.41 -11.64
N GLU A 195 42.63 -14.77 -11.64
CA GLU A 195 42.94 -13.63 -10.78
C GLU A 195 41.99 -12.43 -11.02
N ARG A 196 41.65 -12.17 -12.30
CA ARG A 196 40.65 -11.14 -12.66
C ARG A 196 39.25 -11.47 -12.14
N LEU A 197 38.82 -12.72 -12.27
CA LEU A 197 37.50 -13.15 -11.78
C LEU A 197 37.45 -13.16 -10.25
N GLU A 198 38.55 -13.51 -9.58
CA GLU A 198 38.66 -13.44 -8.12
C GLU A 198 38.49 -12.00 -7.62
N LYS A 199 39.16 -11.05 -8.27
CA LYS A 199 39.01 -9.62 -7.93
C LYS A 199 37.56 -9.15 -8.10
N LYS A 200 36.91 -9.55 -9.21
CA LYS A 200 35.49 -9.24 -9.44
C LYS A 200 34.57 -9.89 -8.41
N PHE A 201 34.87 -11.12 -7.99
CA PHE A 201 34.11 -11.83 -6.97
C PHE A 201 34.22 -11.16 -5.60
N ARG A 202 35.42 -10.75 -5.20
CA ARG A 202 35.62 -9.97 -3.96
C ARG A 202 34.88 -8.63 -4.02
N GLN A 203 34.97 -7.93 -5.16
CA GLN A 203 34.27 -6.67 -5.36
C GLN A 203 32.75 -6.82 -5.27
N SER A 204 32.16 -7.82 -5.95
CA SER A 204 30.71 -8.03 -5.92
C SER A 204 30.21 -8.48 -4.54
N HIS A 205 31.03 -9.22 -3.79
CA HIS A 205 30.76 -9.54 -2.40
C HIS A 205 30.70 -8.28 -1.52
N ASP A 206 31.69 -7.39 -1.65
CA ASP A 206 31.75 -6.16 -0.86
C ASP A 206 30.60 -5.20 -1.22
N GLU A 207 30.25 -5.11 -2.51
CA GLU A 207 29.08 -4.37 -2.99
C GLU A 207 27.76 -4.95 -2.43
N TYR A 208 27.62 -6.28 -2.42
CA TYR A 208 26.45 -6.93 -1.82
C TYR A 208 26.37 -6.64 -0.31
N LYS A 209 27.47 -6.79 0.42
CA LYS A 209 27.53 -6.50 1.85
C LYS A 209 27.17 -5.03 2.17
N ALA A 210 27.73 -4.08 1.41
CA ALA A 210 27.42 -2.66 1.57
C ALA A 210 25.95 -2.35 1.27
N SER A 211 25.36 -3.02 0.26
CA SER A 211 23.94 -2.85 -0.06
C SER A 211 23.01 -3.33 1.07
N ILE A 212 23.36 -4.45 1.74
CA ILE A 212 22.62 -4.96 2.91
C ILE A 212 22.70 -3.98 4.07
N GLU A 213 23.89 -3.47 4.37
CA GLU A 213 24.08 -2.51 5.47
C GLU A 213 23.23 -1.25 5.26
N LYS A 214 23.24 -0.69 4.04
CA LYS A 214 22.39 0.45 3.67
C LYS A 214 20.90 0.13 3.83
N TYR A 215 20.45 -1.05 3.40
CA TYR A 215 19.07 -1.48 3.57
C TYR A 215 18.68 -1.57 5.05
N ASN A 216 19.52 -2.16 5.89
CA ASN A 216 19.25 -2.33 7.33
C ASN A 216 19.16 -0.97 8.06
N LEU A 217 20.00 0.01 7.70
CA LEU A 217 19.91 1.36 8.25
C LEU A 217 18.57 2.02 7.94
N LEU A 218 18.13 1.94 6.67
CA LEU A 218 16.82 2.46 6.25
C LEU A 218 15.67 1.69 6.92
N ARG A 219 15.82 0.38 7.10
CA ARG A 219 14.82 -0.46 7.74
C ARG A 219 14.59 -0.05 9.19
N ASN A 220 15.66 0.17 9.95
CA ASN A 220 15.56 0.59 11.35
C ASN A 220 14.95 1.99 11.51
N ASP A 221 15.30 2.95 10.64
CA ASP A 221 14.70 4.29 10.65
C ASP A 221 13.20 4.23 10.29
N PHE A 222 12.83 3.42 9.29
CA PHE A 222 11.44 3.19 8.93
C PHE A 222 10.65 2.54 10.07
N GLU A 223 11.17 1.47 10.69
CA GLU A 223 10.46 0.76 11.75
C GLU A 223 10.19 1.63 12.97
N LYS A 224 11.16 2.45 13.37
CA LYS A 224 10.99 3.41 14.45
C LYS A 224 9.90 4.43 14.12
N ARG A 225 9.97 5.04 12.93
CA ARG A 225 9.04 6.10 12.52
C ARG A 225 7.64 5.63 12.18
N PHE A 226 7.49 4.41 11.68
CA PHE A 226 6.16 3.87 11.38
C PHE A 226 5.43 3.39 12.64
N TYR A 227 6.18 3.15 13.73
CA TYR A 227 5.64 2.84 15.03
C TYR A 227 5.24 4.08 15.84
N ASP A 228 6.11 5.11 15.83
CA ASP A 228 5.90 6.41 16.50
C ASP A 228 4.72 7.21 15.90
#